data_AF-A0A392PP46-F1
#
_entry.id   AF-A0A392PP46-F1
#
_cell.length_a   1.000
_cell.length_b   1.000
_cell.length_c   1.000
_cell.angle_alpha   90.00
_cell.angle_beta   90.00
_cell.angle_gamma   90.00
#
_symmetry.space_group_name_H-M   'P 1'
#
loop_
_entity.id
_entity.type
_entity.pdbx_description
1 polymer ?
#
loop_
_entity_poly.entity_id
_entity_poly.type
_entity_poly.pdbx_seq_one_letter_code
_entity_poly.pdbx_strand_id
1 'polypeptide(L)'
;MQGFRKVDSDRWEFANEGFQGGKKHLLKTIRRRSKYNKQHQGGFNLMKPPVESEVEKLKKDQNMLKLEILKLRQQQENSNIQLTN
;
A
#
# COMPACT_ATOMS: atom_id res chain seq x y z
N MET A 1 15.82 -17.10 -7.76
CA MET A 1 16.02 -16.81 -9.19
C MET A 1 14.76 -16.15 -9.73
N GLN A 2 14.78 -14.84 -10.02
CA GLN A 2 13.63 -14.11 -10.58
C GLN A 2 14.09 -13.48 -11.90
N GLY A 3 13.67 -14.04 -13.03
CA GLY A 3 14.07 -13.59 -14.37
C GLY A 3 13.56 -14.53 -15.45
N PHE A 4 13.61 -14.06 -16.69
CA PHE A 4 13.23 -14.88 -17.85
C PHE A 4 14.16 -16.08 -17.98
N ARG A 5 13.58 -17.26 -18.23
CA ARG A 5 14.28 -18.53 -18.44
C ARG A 5 14.05 -19.01 -19.86
N LYS A 6 15.07 -19.62 -20.46
CA LYS A 6 14.99 -20.25 -21.79
C LYS A 6 14.02 -21.43 -21.72
N VAL A 7 13.10 -21.51 -22.67
CA VAL A 7 12.06 -22.56 -22.72
C VAL A 7 12.39 -23.58 -23.80
N ASP A 8 12.87 -23.10 -24.94
CA ASP A 8 13.24 -23.92 -26.09
C ASP A 8 14.72 -23.67 -26.41
N SER A 9 15.50 -24.73 -26.65
CA SER A 9 16.93 -24.66 -26.96
C SER A 9 17.22 -24.16 -28.37
N ASP A 10 16.33 -24.48 -29.31
CA ASP A 10 16.48 -24.26 -30.75
C ASP A 10 15.81 -22.96 -31.20
N ARG A 11 14.86 -22.46 -30.40
CA ARG A 11 14.15 -21.21 -30.66
C ARG A 11 14.51 -20.15 -29.61
N TRP A 12 14.42 -18.88 -29.98
CA TRP A 12 14.64 -17.77 -29.04
C TRP A 12 13.40 -17.51 -28.19
N GLU A 13 12.99 -18.54 -27.44
CA GLU A 13 11.79 -18.51 -26.60
C GLU A 13 12.16 -18.48 -25.12
N PHE A 14 11.54 -17.54 -24.40
CA PHE A 14 11.79 -17.29 -22.99
C PHE A 14 10.48 -17.11 -22.24
N ALA A 15 10.40 -17.62 -21.01
CA ALA A 15 9.23 -17.49 -20.15
C ALA A 15 9.56 -16.89 -18.78
N ASN A 16 8.57 -16.20 -18.23
CA ASN A 16 8.53 -15.71 -16.86
C ASN A 16 7.08 -15.75 -16.39
N GLU A 17 6.81 -16.32 -15.21
CA GLU A 17 5.46 -16.44 -14.65
C GLU A 17 4.78 -15.06 -14.46
N GLY A 18 5.57 -14.01 -14.23
CA GLY A 18 5.08 -12.63 -14.15
C GLY A 18 4.80 -11.95 -15.50
N PHE A 19 5.09 -12.61 -16.63
CA PHE A 19 4.94 -12.06 -17.98
C PHE A 19 3.91 -12.86 -18.77
N GLN A 20 2.65 -12.42 -18.73
CA GLN A 20 1.55 -13.01 -19.47
C GLN A 20 0.81 -11.94 -20.27
N GLY A 21 0.46 -12.25 -21.53
CA GLY A 21 -0.29 -11.35 -22.42
C GLY A 21 -1.58 -10.87 -21.76
N GLY A 22 -1.84 -9.56 -21.83
CA GLY A 22 -3.03 -8.93 -21.24
C GLY A 22 -3.01 -8.76 -19.71
N LYS A 23 -2.04 -9.34 -18.97
CA LYS A 23 -2.02 -9.31 -17.50
C LYS A 23 -0.96 -8.35 -16.94
N LYS A 24 -1.19 -7.06 -17.11
CA LYS A 24 -0.27 -5.98 -16.65
C LYS A 24 0.04 -6.04 -15.14
N HIS A 25 -0.89 -6.49 -14.31
CA HIS A 25 -0.68 -6.56 -12.86
C HIS A 25 0.43 -7.53 -12.45
N LEU A 26 0.70 -8.57 -13.26
CA LEU A 26 1.76 -9.55 -13.00
C LEU A 26 3.16 -8.97 -13.23
N LEU A 27 3.31 -7.97 -14.11
CA LEU A 27 4.61 -7.35 -14.40
C LEU A 27 5.27 -6.73 -13.15
N LYS A 28 4.46 -6.35 -12.15
CA LYS A 28 4.91 -5.84 -10.85
C LYS A 28 5.81 -6.82 -10.10
N THR A 29 5.65 -8.13 -10.32
CA THR A 29 6.45 -9.17 -9.66
C THR A 29 7.84 -9.34 -10.29
N ILE A 30 8.04 -8.87 -11.53
CA ILE A 30 9.31 -8.95 -12.23
C ILE A 30 10.20 -7.79 -11.80
N ARG A 31 11.27 -8.09 -11.07
CA ARG A 31 12.23 -7.09 -10.57
C ARG A 31 13.64 -7.32 -11.12
N ARG A 32 14.36 -6.22 -11.34
CA ARG A 32 15.78 -6.27 -11.76
C ARG A 32 16.63 -6.78 -10.59
N ARG A 33 17.50 -7.76 -10.84
CA ARG A 33 18.47 -8.21 -9.84
C ARG A 33 19.51 -7.10 -9.63
N SER A 34 19.45 -6.41 -8.49
CA SER A 34 20.46 -5.39 -8.13
C SER A 34 21.73 -6.06 -7.64
N LYS A 35 22.89 -5.69 -8.22
CA LYS A 35 24.21 -6.09 -7.71
C LYS A 35 24.68 -5.21 -6.53
N TYR A 36 24.00 -4.10 -6.24
CA TYR A 36 24.48 -3.05 -5.32
C TYR A 36 23.63 -2.88 -4.04
N ASN A 37 22.57 -3.66 -3.84
CA ASN A 37 21.64 -3.46 -2.70
C ASN A 37 22.09 -4.05 -1.36
N LYS A 38 23.40 -4.30 -1.13
CA LYS A 38 23.86 -4.74 0.20
C LYS A 38 23.86 -3.62 1.25
N GLN A 39 23.69 -2.34 0.87
CA GLN A 39 23.73 -1.22 1.83
C GLN A 39 22.42 -0.40 1.96
N HIS A 40 21.35 -0.76 1.26
CA HIS A 40 20.07 -0.05 1.42
C HIS A 40 19.01 -0.98 2.00
N GLN A 41 19.08 -1.18 3.31
CA GLN A 41 17.92 -1.58 4.13
C GLN A 41 16.83 -0.47 4.20
N GLY A 42 16.70 0.39 3.19
CA GLY A 42 15.93 1.64 3.33
C GLY A 42 15.19 2.14 2.10
N GLY A 43 15.06 1.38 1.01
CA GLY A 43 14.42 1.94 -0.17
C GLY A 43 13.93 0.92 -1.18
N PHE A 44 12.68 0.46 -1.04
CA PHE A 44 11.66 0.65 -2.08
C PHE A 44 10.29 0.15 -1.59
N ASN A 45 9.63 0.99 -0.79
CA ASN A 45 8.18 0.93 -0.55
C ASN A 45 7.37 1.34 -1.80
N LEU A 46 7.76 0.92 -3.01
CA LEU A 46 7.02 1.26 -4.24
C LEU A 46 6.00 0.17 -4.65
N MET A 47 5.49 -0.58 -3.68
CA MET A 47 4.41 -1.52 -3.92
C MET A 47 3.45 -1.60 -2.73
N LYS A 48 3.13 -0.46 -2.12
CA LYS A 48 1.77 -0.31 -1.60
C LYS A 48 1.04 0.47 -2.68
N PRO A 49 -0.12 -0.01 -3.20
CA PRO A 49 -0.91 0.80 -4.10
C PRO A 49 -1.12 2.18 -3.46
N PRO A 50 -1.09 3.30 -4.22
CA PRO A 50 -1.37 4.63 -3.68
C PRO A 50 -2.62 4.65 -2.78
N VAL A 51 -3.59 3.80 -3.14
CA VAL A 51 -4.83 3.51 -2.43
C VAL A 51 -4.65 3.00 -1.00
N GLU A 52 -3.70 2.12 -0.70
CA GLU A 52 -3.52 1.59 0.67
C GLU A 52 -2.97 2.65 1.62
N SER A 53 -2.04 3.48 1.15
CA SER A 53 -1.50 4.60 1.92
C SER A 53 -2.57 5.66 2.18
N GLU A 54 -3.39 5.94 1.17
CA GLU A 54 -4.52 6.87 1.25
C GLU A 54 -5.61 6.35 2.19
N VAL A 55 -5.96 5.06 2.12
CA VAL A 55 -6.90 4.42 3.03
C VAL A 55 -6.41 4.48 4.49
N GLU A 56 -5.12 4.24 4.74
CA GLU A 56 -4.57 4.34 6.11
C GLU A 56 -4.57 5.78 6.64
N LYS A 57 -4.32 6.78 5.79
CA LYS A 57 -4.48 8.20 6.18
C LYS A 57 -5.93 8.52 6.49
N LEU A 58 -6.85 8.14 5.61
CA LEU A 58 -8.28 8.37 5.79
C LEU A 58 -8.83 7.71 7.05
N LYS A 59 -8.38 6.50 7.40
CA LYS A 59 -8.75 5.85 8.67
C LYS A 59 -8.29 6.64 9.89
N LYS A 60 -7.06 7.19 9.85
CA LYS A 60 -6.55 8.04 10.95
C LYS A 60 -7.37 9.32 11.09
N ASP A 61 -7.64 9.98 9.98
CA ASP A 61 -8.45 11.21 9.96
C ASP A 61 -9.88 10.93 10.45
N GLN A 62 -10.49 9.82 10.01
CA GLN A 62 -11.80 9.39 10.49
C GLN A 62 -11.82 9.15 12.00
N ASN A 63 -10.76 8.53 12.54
CA ASN A 63 -10.66 8.27 13.98
C ASN A 63 -10.49 9.57 14.78
N MET A 64 -9.71 10.53 14.28
CA MET A 64 -9.59 11.85 14.92
C MET A 64 -10.94 12.59 14.94
N LEU A 65 -11.65 12.62 13.81
CA LEU A 65 -12.97 13.25 13.72
C LEU A 65 -14.00 12.59 14.66
N LYS A 66 -13.96 11.26 14.81
CA LYS A 66 -14.82 10.55 15.79
C LYS A 66 -14.52 10.98 17.23
N LEU A 67 -13.25 11.13 17.60
CA LEU A 67 -12.86 11.59 18.93
C LEU A 67 -13.32 13.04 19.19
N GLU A 68 -13.20 13.91 18.18
CA GLU A 68 -13.68 15.29 18.28
C GLU A 68 -15.21 15.35 18.46
N ILE A 69 -15.96 14.55 17.70
CA ILE A 69 -17.43 14.45 17.87
C ILE A 69 -17.79 13.99 19.29
N LEU A 70 -17.10 12.98 19.83
CA LEU A 70 -17.36 12.51 21.20
C LEU A 70 -17.08 13.63 22.23
N LYS A 71 -15.97 14.35 22.05
CA LYS A 71 -15.63 15.48 22.92
C LYS A 71 -16.67 16.60 22.86
N LEU A 72 -17.11 16.97 21.66
CA LEU A 72 -18.13 18.00 21.46
C LEU A 72 -19.47 17.60 22.08
N ARG A 73 -19.88 16.34 21.95
CA ARG A 73 -21.09 15.82 22.60
C ARG A 73 -21.00 15.92 24.12
N GLN A 74 -19.87 15.54 24.70
CA GLN A 74 -19.66 15.66 26.15
C GLN A 74 -19.70 17.12 26.61
N GLN A 75 -19.10 18.04 25.85
CA GLN A 75 -19.16 19.46 26.17
C GLN A 75 -20.59 19.99 26.13
N GLN A 76 -21.36 19.60 25.10
CA GLN A 76 -22.76 20.00 24.97
C GLN A 76 -23.62 19.46 26.12
N GLU A 77 -23.43 18.21 26.52
CA GLU A 77 -24.13 17.62 27.67
C GLU A 77 -23.80 18.37 28.97
N ASN A 78 -22.52 18.66 29.21
CA ASN A 78 -22.08 19.41 30.39
C ASN A 78 -22.66 20.83 30.42
N SER A 79 -22.67 21.53 29.28
CA SER A 79 -23.28 22.85 29.16
C SER A 79 -24.79 22.80 29.38
N ASN A 80 -25.48 21.77 28.87
CA ASN A 80 -26.90 21.58 29.13
C ASN A 80 -27.19 21.35 30.61
N ILE A 81 -26.42 20.49 31.28
CA ILE A 81 -26.57 20.24 32.72
C ILE A 81 -26.38 21.53 33.54
N GLN A 82 -25.45 22.39 33.14
CA GLN A 82 -25.23 23.69 33.78
C GLN A 82 -26.37 24.68 33.56
N LEU A 83 -27.12 24.57 32.46
CA LEU A 83 -28.27 25.42 32.16
C LEU A 83 -29.57 24.90 32.78
N THR A 84 -29.65 23.61 33.11
CA THR A 84 -30.83 22.98 33.71
C THR A 84 -30.80 22.89 35.24
N ASN A 85 -29.70 23.29 35.89
CA ASN A 85 -29.57 23.45 37.33
C ASN A 85 -29.56 24.94 37.70
#